data_AF-A0A2V8PTP8-F1
#
_entry.id   AF-A0A2V8PTP8-F1
#
_cell.length_a   1.000
_cell.length_b   1.000
_cell.length_c   1.000
_cell.angle_alpha   90.00
_cell.angle_beta   90.00
_cell.angle_gamma   90.00
#
_symmetry.space_group_name_H-M   'P 1'
#
loop_
_entity.id
_entity.type
_entity.pdbx_description
1 polymer ?
#
loop_
_entity_poly.entity_id
_entity_poly.type
_entity_poly.pdbx_seq_one_letter_code
_entity_poly.pdbx_strand_id
1 'polypeptide(L)'
;MTNIAAKVERAAAERPDSQIIIVTLSPVVWPMRASDRDKIVARLIRANVFFSPLIRDAGNGSVKMKHVPGKYPLPPRPIFDAIGRLVGADIYAPGHIAEQTGGEATAVHRPEDYGAAVEKLIAGLAARYNLGFTLKEDERDDGHMHKLEVKVKARDSSGKERKLVVKARRGYYMKIQEPPAAK
;
A
#
# COMPACT_ATOMS: atom_id res chain seq x y z
N MET A 1 -14.32 -2.50 2.94
CA MET A 1 -13.37 -3.03 1.93
C MET A 1 -13.90 -4.25 1.15
N THR A 2 -14.83 -5.04 1.69
CA THR A 2 -15.32 -6.28 1.05
C THR A 2 -15.87 -6.07 -0.37
N ASN A 3 -16.59 -4.98 -0.64
CA ASN A 3 -17.10 -4.62 -1.96
C ASN A 3 -15.97 -4.21 -2.94
N ILE A 4 -14.93 -3.52 -2.44
CA ILE A 4 -13.79 -3.08 -3.26
C ILE A 4 -13.04 -4.30 -3.82
N ALA A 5 -12.90 -5.34 -3.02
CA ALA A 5 -12.16 -6.51 -3.45
C ALA A 5 -12.87 -7.32 -4.55
N ALA A 6 -14.20 -7.39 -4.54
CA ALA A 6 -14.96 -7.98 -5.66
C ALA A 6 -14.80 -7.15 -6.95
N LYS A 7 -14.78 -5.82 -6.84
CA LYS A 7 -14.52 -4.93 -7.99
C LYS A 7 -13.11 -5.10 -8.55
N VAL A 8 -12.13 -5.28 -7.66
CA VAL A 8 -10.74 -5.57 -8.03
C VAL A 8 -10.61 -6.89 -8.77
N GLU A 9 -11.21 -7.96 -8.25
CA GLU A 9 -11.18 -9.28 -8.88
C GLU A 9 -11.83 -9.24 -10.27
N ARG A 10 -12.95 -8.53 -10.41
CA ARG A 10 -13.60 -8.29 -11.70
C ARG A 10 -12.72 -7.50 -12.67
N ALA A 11 -12.14 -6.39 -12.21
CA ALA A 11 -11.27 -5.56 -13.03
C ALA A 11 -9.99 -6.31 -13.48
N ALA A 12 -9.46 -7.19 -12.63
CA ALA A 12 -8.32 -8.04 -12.96
C ALA A 12 -8.68 -9.08 -14.04
N ALA A 13 -9.89 -9.63 -13.98
CA ALA A 13 -10.39 -10.54 -15.01
C ALA A 13 -10.65 -9.83 -16.34
N GLU A 14 -11.18 -8.60 -16.31
CA GLU A 14 -11.44 -7.79 -17.51
C GLU A 14 -10.16 -7.24 -18.16
N ARG A 15 -9.08 -7.08 -17.38
CA ARG A 15 -7.81 -6.49 -17.85
C ARG A 15 -6.60 -7.24 -17.25
N PRO A 16 -6.32 -8.48 -17.70
CA PRO A 16 -5.29 -9.33 -17.10
C PRO A 16 -3.88 -8.73 -17.18
N ASP A 17 -3.60 -7.92 -18.22
CA ASP A 17 -2.29 -7.29 -18.42
C ASP A 17 -2.17 -5.90 -17.79
N SER A 18 -3.17 -5.46 -17.02
CA SER A 18 -3.19 -4.14 -16.38
C SER A 18 -2.85 -4.22 -14.90
N GLN A 19 -1.96 -3.34 -14.45
CA GLN A 19 -1.73 -3.11 -13.03
C GLN A 19 -2.91 -2.33 -12.43
N ILE A 20 -3.62 -2.94 -11.48
CA ILE A 20 -4.71 -2.27 -10.76
C ILE A 20 -4.15 -1.49 -9.57
N ILE A 21 -4.63 -0.27 -9.41
CA ILE A 21 -4.28 0.60 -8.29
C ILE A 21 -5.57 1.12 -7.68
N ILE A 22 -5.69 0.98 -6.37
CA ILE A 22 -6.77 1.57 -5.60
C ILE A 22 -6.28 2.90 -5.05
N VAL A 23 -6.95 3.98 -5.42
CA VAL A 23 -6.76 5.30 -4.80
C VAL A 23 -7.93 5.56 -3.86
N THR A 24 -7.64 5.90 -2.61
CA THR A 24 -8.66 6.23 -1.61
C THR A 24 -8.39 7.58 -0.97
N LEU A 25 -9.45 8.33 -0.67
CA LEU A 25 -9.37 9.42 0.29
C LEU A 25 -9.43 8.82 1.69
N SER A 26 -8.47 9.14 2.55
CA SER A 26 -8.40 8.57 3.90
C SER A 26 -8.02 9.61 4.95
N PRO A 27 -8.64 9.60 6.14
CA PRO A 27 -8.10 10.32 7.28
C PRO A 27 -6.73 9.73 7.68
N VAL A 28 -5.90 10.56 8.31
CA VAL A 28 -4.61 10.14 8.87
C VAL A 28 -4.75 9.13 10.00
N VAL A 29 -5.82 9.19 10.78
CA VAL A 29 -6.14 8.22 11.85
C VAL A 29 -7.27 7.32 11.37
N TRP A 30 -6.94 6.04 11.13
CA TRP A 30 -7.91 5.00 10.80
C TRP A 30 -7.54 3.74 11.59
N PRO A 31 -7.96 3.66 12.86
CA PRO A 31 -7.65 2.50 13.70
C PRO A 31 -8.29 1.25 13.13
N MET A 32 -7.47 0.21 12.93
CA MET A 32 -7.88 -1.09 12.46
C MET A 32 -7.18 -2.16 13.28
N ARG A 33 -7.83 -3.29 13.57
CA ARG A 33 -7.13 -4.44 14.17
C ARG A 33 -6.00 -4.88 13.26
N ALA A 34 -4.84 -5.17 13.85
CA ALA A 34 -3.66 -5.64 13.12
C ALA A 34 -3.98 -6.84 12.21
N SER A 35 -4.77 -7.80 12.72
CA SER A 35 -5.21 -8.98 11.98
C SER A 35 -6.05 -8.67 10.74
N ASP A 36 -6.90 -7.64 10.81
CA ASP A 36 -7.78 -7.27 9.70
C ASP A 36 -6.98 -6.52 8.63
N ARG A 37 -6.05 -5.67 9.07
CA ARG A 37 -5.07 -4.98 8.22
C ARG A 37 -4.20 -5.98 7.47
N ASP A 38 -3.71 -7.01 8.15
CA ASP A 38 -2.90 -8.07 7.52
C ASP A 38 -3.70 -8.91 6.51
N LYS A 39 -4.98 -9.23 6.80
CA LYS A 39 -5.88 -9.90 5.84
C LYS A 39 -6.14 -9.06 4.60
N ILE A 40 -6.34 -7.75 4.76
CA ILE A 40 -6.50 -6.82 3.65
C ILE A 40 -5.23 -6.79 2.79
N VAL A 41 -4.06 -6.63 3.42
CA VAL A 41 -2.76 -6.65 2.73
C VAL A 41 -2.60 -7.94 1.94
N ALA A 42 -2.81 -9.10 2.57
CA ALA A 42 -2.68 -10.40 1.89
C ALA A 42 -3.62 -10.52 0.69
N ARG A 43 -4.86 -10.03 0.79
CA ARG A 43 -5.82 -10.06 -0.32
C ARG A 43 -5.39 -9.15 -1.48
N LEU A 44 -4.96 -7.93 -1.19
CA LEU A 44 -4.51 -6.99 -2.23
C LEU A 44 -3.23 -7.47 -2.92
N ILE A 45 -2.30 -8.04 -2.16
CA ILE A 45 -1.12 -8.72 -2.69
C ILE A 45 -1.56 -9.85 -3.62
N ARG A 46 -2.38 -10.80 -3.18
CA ARG A 46 -2.83 -11.93 -4.02
C ARG A 46 -3.54 -11.50 -5.31
N ALA A 47 -4.22 -10.35 -5.28
CA ALA A 47 -4.90 -9.78 -6.44
C ALA A 47 -4.00 -8.90 -7.33
N ASN A 48 -2.69 -8.84 -7.03
CA ASN A 48 -1.73 -7.94 -7.67
C ASN A 48 -2.18 -6.47 -7.69
N VAL A 49 -2.62 -5.93 -6.56
CA VAL A 49 -3.15 -4.56 -6.45
C VAL A 49 -2.31 -3.69 -5.55
N PHE A 50 -2.03 -2.47 -6.01
CA PHE A 50 -1.39 -1.43 -5.23
C PHE A 50 -2.44 -0.57 -4.52
N PHE A 51 -2.22 -0.28 -3.25
CA PHE A 51 -3.08 0.61 -2.47
C PHE A 51 -2.38 1.94 -2.24
N SER A 52 -2.97 3.04 -2.70
CA SER A 52 -2.35 4.36 -2.65
C SER A 52 -3.32 5.38 -2.04
N PRO A 53 -3.34 5.54 -0.72
CA PRO A 53 -4.25 6.47 -0.05
C PRO A 53 -3.74 7.90 -0.19
N LEU A 54 -4.66 8.80 -0.52
CA LEU A 54 -4.51 10.23 -0.32
C LEU A 54 -4.94 10.54 1.11
N ILE A 55 -3.95 10.63 1.99
CA ILE A 55 -4.14 10.84 3.41
C ILE A 55 -4.33 12.34 3.64
N ARG A 56 -5.52 12.72 4.10
CA ARG A 56 -5.74 14.09 4.55
C ARG A 56 -4.89 14.32 5.79
N ASP A 57 -3.84 15.13 5.66
CA ASP A 57 -3.02 15.52 6.78
C ASP A 57 -3.72 16.65 7.51
N ALA A 58 -4.58 16.27 8.46
CA ALA A 58 -5.12 17.18 9.44
C ALA A 58 -3.99 17.50 10.43
N GLY A 59 -3.06 18.36 10.03
CA GLY A 59 -2.12 18.97 10.95
C GLY A 59 -2.89 19.45 12.18
N ASN A 60 -2.55 18.91 13.35
CA ASN A 60 -3.23 19.17 14.62
C ASN A 60 -4.72 18.76 14.66
N GLY A 61 -5.04 17.55 14.22
CA GLY A 61 -6.35 16.95 14.49
C GLY A 61 -6.65 16.92 16.01
N SER A 62 -7.93 16.98 16.35
CA SER A 62 -8.38 16.89 17.74
C SER A 62 -9.38 15.75 17.93
N VAL A 63 -9.29 15.08 19.08
CA VAL A 63 -10.24 14.04 19.47
C VAL A 63 -11.21 14.63 20.48
N LYS A 64 -12.50 14.38 20.28
CA LYS A 64 -13.51 14.56 21.32
C LYS A 64 -13.63 13.26 22.10
N MET A 65 -13.36 13.31 23.40
CA MET A 65 -13.57 12.18 24.29
C MET A 65 -15.01 12.24 24.83
N LYS A 66 -15.70 11.09 24.82
CA LYS A 66 -17.14 11.01 25.18
C LYS A 66 -17.46 11.54 26.58
N HIS A 67 -16.50 11.50 27.50
CA HIS A 67 -16.66 11.89 28.91
C HIS A 67 -15.75 13.04 29.35
N VAL A 68 -15.05 13.70 28.43
CA VAL A 68 -14.17 14.83 28.78
C VAL A 68 -14.55 16.06 27.94
N PRO A 69 -14.99 17.16 28.57
CA PRO A 69 -15.33 18.38 27.84
C PRO A 69 -14.10 18.96 27.16
N GLY A 70 -14.15 19.13 25.84
CA GLY A 70 -13.10 19.79 25.07
C GLY A 70 -12.72 19.07 23.79
N LYS A 71 -11.80 19.69 23.05
CA LYS A 71 -11.10 19.11 21.91
C LYS A 71 -9.65 18.96 22.31
N TYR A 72 -9.16 17.73 22.37
CA TYR A 72 -7.79 17.45 22.78
C TYR A 72 -6.91 17.23 21.55
N PRO A 73 -5.70 17.81 21.51
CA PRO A 73 -4.79 17.55 20.42
C PRO A 73 -4.49 16.05 20.35
N LEU A 74 -4.40 15.53 19.13
CA LEU A 74 -3.89 14.19 18.88
C LEU A 74 -2.47 14.06 19.48
N PRO A 75 -2.17 13.02 20.27
CA PRO A 75 -0.80 12.70 20.65
C PRO A 75 0.15 12.65 19.44
N PRO A 76 1.46 12.90 19.63
CA PRO A 76 2.47 12.66 18.61
C PRO A 76 2.41 11.22 18.07
N ARG A 77 2.73 11.03 16.77
CA ARG A 77 2.74 9.72 16.09
C ARG A 77 3.38 8.58 16.90
N PRO A 78 4.59 8.76 17.51
CA PRO A 78 5.22 7.68 18.27
C PRO A 78 4.36 7.16 19.43
N ILE A 79 3.56 8.05 20.04
CA ILE A 79 2.66 7.69 21.13
C ILE A 79 1.45 6.94 20.59
N PHE A 80 0.87 7.36 19.47
CA PHE A 80 -0.20 6.62 18.80
C PHE A 80 0.22 5.21 18.39
N ASP A 81 1.43 5.06 17.84
CA ASP A 81 1.96 3.76 17.44
C ASP A 81 2.18 2.83 18.65
N ALA A 82 2.63 3.38 19.78
CA ALA A 82 2.79 2.62 21.01
C ALA A 82 1.43 2.15 21.56
N ILE A 83 0.44 3.06 21.64
CA ILE A 83 -0.93 2.74 22.09
C ILE A 83 -1.56 1.71 21.17
N GLY A 84 -1.46 1.91 19.85
CA GLY A 84 -1.97 0.98 18.85
C GLY A 84 -1.39 -0.42 19.04
N ARG A 85 -0.06 -0.53 19.13
CA ARG A 85 0.61 -1.82 19.37
C ARG A 85 0.13 -2.51 20.63
N LEU A 86 -0.04 -1.77 21.74
CA LEU A 86 -0.52 -2.33 23.00
C LEU A 86 -1.92 -2.94 22.86
N VAL A 87 -2.81 -2.31 22.09
CA VAL A 87 -4.20 -2.75 21.91
C VAL A 87 -4.41 -3.61 20.65
N GLY A 88 -3.33 -4.05 20.00
CA GLY A 88 -3.40 -4.85 18.77
C GLY A 88 -4.03 -4.11 17.58
N ALA A 89 -3.94 -2.78 17.56
CA ALA A 89 -4.47 -1.92 16.51
C ALA A 89 -3.35 -1.18 15.74
N ASP A 90 -3.58 -0.98 14.46
CA ASP A 90 -2.82 -0.07 13.63
C ASP A 90 -3.60 1.23 13.47
N ILE A 91 -3.05 2.32 14.00
CA ILE A 91 -3.67 3.65 13.96
C ILE A 91 -3.50 4.30 12.58
N TYR A 92 -2.44 3.93 11.85
CA TYR A 92 -2.06 4.48 10.56
C TYR A 92 -2.18 3.42 9.45
N ALA A 93 -3.17 2.53 9.58
CA ALA A 93 -3.39 1.39 8.70
C ALA A 93 -3.31 1.72 7.19
N PRO A 94 -3.85 2.86 6.68
CA PRO A 94 -3.75 3.18 5.25
C PRO A 94 -2.30 3.29 4.77
N GLY A 95 -1.44 3.95 5.54
CA GLY A 95 -0.03 4.12 5.21
C GLY A 95 0.70 2.78 5.18
N HIS A 96 0.45 1.95 6.20
CA HIS A 96 1.04 0.62 6.28
C HIS A 96 0.54 -0.30 5.14
N ILE A 97 -0.75 -0.31 4.83
CA ILE A 97 -1.27 -1.10 3.69
C ILE A 97 -0.62 -0.63 2.37
N ALA A 98 -0.41 0.68 2.20
CA ALA A 98 0.22 1.21 1.01
C ALA A 98 1.66 0.72 0.85
N GLU A 99 2.44 0.80 1.93
CA GLU A 99 3.81 0.30 1.96
C GLU A 99 3.89 -1.20 1.61
N GLN A 100 3.04 -2.00 2.23
CA GLN A 100 3.04 -3.46 2.07
C GLN A 100 2.64 -3.92 0.67
N THR A 101 1.75 -3.17 0.01
CA THR A 101 1.25 -3.47 -1.34
C THR A 101 2.13 -2.89 -2.45
N GLY A 102 3.13 -2.06 -2.14
CA GLY A 102 3.92 -1.34 -3.15
C GLY A 102 3.22 -0.08 -3.70
N GLY A 103 2.16 0.37 -3.03
CA GLY A 103 1.49 1.63 -3.32
C GLY A 103 2.18 2.84 -2.66
N GLU A 104 1.49 3.96 -2.63
CA GLU A 104 2.01 5.21 -2.09
C GLU A 104 0.98 5.95 -1.25
N ALA A 105 1.33 6.18 0.02
CA ALA A 105 0.59 7.06 0.89
C ALA A 105 1.03 8.51 0.67
N THR A 106 0.12 9.32 0.15
CA THR A 106 0.38 10.74 -0.17
C THR A 106 -0.35 11.61 0.83
N ALA A 107 0.39 12.43 1.57
CA ALA A 107 -0.21 13.46 2.42
C ALA A 107 -0.80 14.59 1.55
N VAL A 108 -2.04 14.97 1.83
CA VAL A 108 -2.73 16.10 1.20
C VAL A 108 -3.23 17.04 2.29
N HIS A 109 -2.80 18.29 2.26
CA HIS A 109 -3.09 19.26 3.32
C HIS A 109 -4.36 20.08 3.02
N ARG A 110 -4.56 20.48 1.76
CA ARG A 110 -5.69 21.29 1.34
C ARG A 110 -6.52 20.61 0.25
N PRO A 111 -7.83 20.88 0.16
CA PRO A 111 -8.68 20.29 -0.87
C PRO A 111 -8.19 20.55 -2.30
N GLU A 112 -7.58 21.71 -2.55
CA GLU A 112 -7.12 22.11 -3.88
C GLU A 112 -5.92 21.26 -4.34
N ASP A 113 -5.18 20.67 -3.40
CA ASP A 113 -3.97 19.88 -3.67
C ASP A 113 -4.28 18.44 -4.10
N TYR A 114 -5.55 17.98 -4.02
CA TYR A 114 -5.92 16.61 -4.38
C TYR A 114 -5.66 16.28 -5.85
N GLY A 115 -5.93 17.23 -6.77
CA GLY A 115 -5.69 17.03 -8.21
C GLY A 115 -4.22 16.77 -8.50
N ALA A 116 -3.35 17.64 -7.98
CA ALA A 116 -1.90 17.49 -8.12
C ALA A 116 -1.36 16.20 -7.47
N ALA A 117 -1.95 15.78 -6.34
CA ALA A 117 -1.58 14.52 -5.70
C ALA A 117 -1.92 13.29 -6.56
N VAL A 118 -3.08 13.28 -7.23
CA VAL A 118 -3.46 12.23 -8.17
C VAL A 118 -2.58 12.25 -9.41
N GLU A 119 -2.32 13.43 -9.97
CA GLU A 119 -1.46 13.58 -11.15
C GLU A 119 -0.05 13.05 -10.89
N LYS A 120 0.55 13.44 -9.75
CA LYS A 120 1.85 12.92 -9.31
C LYS A 120 1.84 11.41 -9.14
N LEU A 121 0.77 10.86 -8.59
CA LEU A 121 0.61 9.40 -8.46
C LEU A 121 0.62 8.75 -9.84
N ILE A 122 -0.18 9.24 -10.79
CA ILE A 122 -0.28 8.72 -12.16
C ILE A 122 1.07 8.82 -12.89
N ALA A 123 1.72 9.98 -12.85
CA ALA A 123 3.03 10.19 -13.45
C ALA A 123 4.07 9.22 -12.86
N GLY A 124 3.99 8.97 -11.56
CA GLY A 124 4.84 7.99 -10.87
C GLY A 124 4.63 6.56 -11.35
N LEU A 125 3.43 6.19 -11.84
CA LEU A 125 3.17 4.84 -12.36
C LEU A 125 3.95 4.56 -13.64
N ALA A 126 4.05 5.56 -14.53
CA ALA A 126 4.81 5.43 -15.77
C ALA A 126 6.32 5.21 -15.52
N ALA A 127 6.83 5.61 -14.35
CA ALA A 127 8.22 5.46 -13.94
C ALA A 127 8.49 4.19 -13.10
N ARG A 128 7.48 3.33 -12.87
CA ARG A 128 7.66 2.11 -12.06
C ARG A 128 8.24 0.98 -12.90
N TYR A 129 9.40 0.50 -12.46
CA TYR A 129 9.95 -0.78 -12.90
C TYR A 129 9.48 -1.88 -11.96
N ASN A 130 8.78 -2.88 -12.50
CA ASN A 130 8.39 -4.05 -11.74
C ASN A 130 9.50 -5.11 -11.86
N LEU A 131 10.07 -5.49 -10.72
CA LEU A 131 10.97 -6.64 -10.62
C LEU A 131 10.16 -7.82 -10.10
N GLY A 132 9.93 -8.81 -10.97
CA GLY A 132 9.29 -10.07 -10.61
C GLY A 132 10.33 -11.16 -10.42
N PHE A 133 10.04 -12.10 -9.51
CA PHE A 133 10.73 -13.38 -9.42
C PHE A 133 9.75 -14.46 -9.92
N THR A 134 10.25 -15.50 -10.55
CA THR A 134 9.49 -16.70 -10.86
C THR A 134 10.21 -17.86 -10.21
N LEU A 135 9.45 -18.84 -9.73
CA LEU A 135 10.00 -20.11 -9.29
C LEU A 135 10.72 -20.79 -10.47
N LYS A 136 11.79 -21.51 -10.18
CA LYS A 136 12.42 -22.41 -11.16
C LYS A 136 11.50 -23.58 -11.50
N GLU A 137 11.77 -24.27 -12.60
CA GLU A 137 10.96 -25.40 -13.07
C GLU A 137 10.80 -26.52 -12.02
N ASP A 138 11.77 -26.66 -11.11
CA ASP A 138 11.81 -27.63 -10.01
C ASP A 138 11.35 -27.07 -8.65
N GLU A 139 11.10 -25.76 -8.55
CA GLU A 139 10.59 -25.12 -7.34
C GLU A 139 9.06 -25.15 -7.32
N ARG A 140 8.52 -25.81 -6.29
CA ARG A 140 7.08 -25.92 -6.08
C ARG A 140 6.55 -24.66 -5.38
N ASP A 141 5.42 -24.14 -5.86
CA ASP A 141 4.69 -23.08 -5.15
C ASP A 141 4.24 -23.61 -3.79
N ASP A 142 4.81 -23.04 -2.73
CA ASP A 142 4.55 -23.39 -1.34
C ASP A 142 3.40 -22.55 -0.74
N GLY A 143 2.81 -21.63 -1.51
CA GLY A 143 1.78 -20.71 -1.06
C GLY A 143 2.25 -19.70 -0.01
N HIS A 144 3.56 -19.62 0.25
CA HIS A 144 4.16 -18.72 1.22
C HIS A 144 4.70 -17.44 0.58
N MET A 145 4.96 -16.45 1.43
CA MET A 145 5.49 -15.15 1.01
C MET A 145 7.02 -15.19 1.05
N HIS A 146 7.66 -14.89 -0.07
CA HIS A 146 9.12 -14.83 -0.19
C HIS A 146 9.62 -13.39 -0.02
N LYS A 147 10.71 -13.20 0.74
CA LYS A 147 11.31 -11.87 0.96
C LYS A 147 12.11 -11.45 -0.27
N LEU A 148 11.72 -10.36 -0.91
CA LEU A 148 12.49 -9.71 -1.97
C LEU A 148 13.36 -8.58 -1.39
N GLU A 149 14.66 -8.63 -1.64
CA GLU A 149 15.59 -7.55 -1.29
C GLU A 149 16.14 -6.90 -2.56
N VAL A 150 15.93 -5.58 -2.70
CA VAL A 150 16.41 -4.81 -3.86
C VAL A 150 17.50 -3.85 -3.39
N LYS A 151 18.73 -4.06 -3.87
CA LYS A 151 19.86 -3.14 -3.67
C LYS A 151 20.05 -2.32 -4.94
N VAL A 152 19.95 -1.00 -4.84
CA VAL A 152 20.09 -0.12 -6.01
C VAL A 152 21.36 0.71 -5.89
N LYS A 153 22.15 0.76 -6.96
CA LYS A 153 23.22 1.73 -7.18
C LYS A 153 22.83 2.60 -8.35
N ALA A 154 22.41 3.84 -8.10
CA ALA A 154 22.05 4.77 -9.15
C ALA A 154 22.93 6.01 -9.08
N ARG A 155 23.67 6.25 -10.16
CA ARG A 155 24.48 7.45 -10.34
C ARG A 155 23.78 8.41 -11.30
N ASP A 156 23.90 9.71 -11.09
CA ASP A 156 23.51 10.71 -12.09
C ASP A 156 24.55 10.81 -13.21
N SER A 157 24.26 11.66 -14.21
CA SER A 157 25.16 11.95 -15.34
C SER A 157 26.50 12.57 -14.90
N SER A 158 26.60 13.04 -13.65
CA SER A 158 27.84 13.54 -13.05
C SER A 158 28.56 12.50 -12.17
N GLY A 159 28.05 11.27 -12.11
CA GLY A 159 28.63 10.17 -11.33
C GLY A 159 28.25 10.16 -9.84
N LYS A 160 27.40 11.10 -9.40
CA LYS A 160 26.98 11.21 -7.99
C LYS A 160 25.83 10.26 -7.69
N GLU A 161 25.88 9.58 -6.55
CA GLU A 161 24.80 8.69 -6.13
C GLU A 161 23.50 9.48 -5.90
N ARG A 162 22.44 9.10 -6.62
CA ARG A 162 21.10 9.63 -6.44
C ARG A 162 20.40 8.86 -5.33
N LYS A 163 19.72 9.60 -4.45
CA LYS A 163 18.80 9.01 -3.46
C LYS A 163 17.57 8.49 -4.18
N LEU A 164 17.56 7.21 -4.52
CA LEU A 164 16.36 6.55 -5.03
C LEU A 164 15.45 6.17 -3.87
N VAL A 165 14.15 6.41 -4.05
CA VAL A 165 13.13 5.88 -3.15
C VAL A 165 12.78 4.48 -3.64
N VAL A 166 13.33 3.46 -2.98
CA VAL A 166 12.98 2.06 -3.24
C VAL A 166 11.69 1.74 -2.50
N LYS A 167 10.63 1.37 -3.24
CA LYS A 167 9.39 0.85 -2.67
C LYS A 167 9.24 -0.60 -3.13
N ALA A 168 9.28 -1.52 -2.19
CA ALA A 168 9.16 -2.95 -2.45
C ALA A 168 7.87 -3.47 -1.80
N ARG A 169 7.11 -4.24 -2.57
CA ARG A 169 5.98 -5.01 -2.05
C ARG A 169 6.52 -6.15 -1.18
N ARG A 170 5.88 -6.47 -0.06
CA ARG A 170 6.40 -7.47 0.92
C ARG A 170 6.54 -8.89 0.36
N GLY A 171 5.90 -9.18 -0.76
CA GLY A 171 6.06 -10.41 -1.52
C GLY A 171 5.07 -10.46 -2.67
N TYR A 172 5.21 -11.43 -3.56
CA TYR A 172 4.32 -11.62 -4.70
C TYR A 172 3.63 -12.97 -4.61
N TYR A 173 2.48 -13.11 -5.25
CA TYR A 173 1.77 -14.38 -5.38
C TYR A 173 1.74 -14.72 -6.85
N MET A 174 2.27 -15.87 -7.23
CA MET A 174 2.28 -16.34 -8.61
C MET A 174 1.15 -17.34 -8.78
N LYS A 175 0.08 -16.97 -9.47
CA LYS A 175 -0.85 -17.99 -9.96
C LYS A 175 -0.17 -18.68 -11.13
N ILE A 176 0.17 -19.96 -10.98
CA ILE A 176 0.46 -20.81 -12.13
C ILE A 176 -0.84 -20.83 -12.95
N GLN A 177 -0.84 -20.20 -14.12
CA GLN A 177 -1.88 -20.46 -15.09
C GLN A 177 -1.66 -21.90 -15.55
N GLU A 178 -2.61 -22.79 -15.29
CA GLU A 178 -2.60 -24.08 -15.97
C GLU A 178 -2.55 -23.79 -17.48
N PRO A 179 -1.62 -24.43 -18.21
CA PRO A 179 -1.56 -24.24 -19.66
C PRO A 179 -2.95 -24.56 -20.24
N PRO A 180 -3.41 -23.80 -21.24
CA PRO A 180 -4.69 -24.08 -21.87
C PRO A 180 -4.69 -25.54 -22.30
N ALA A 181 -5.75 -26.27 -21.91
CA ALA A 181 -5.92 -27.66 -22.27
C ALA A 181 -5.65 -27.83 -23.77
N ALA A 182 -4.66 -28.65 -24.10
CA ALA A 182 -4.34 -28.97 -25.48
C ALA A 182 -5.61 -29.51 -26.15
N LYS A 183 -6.04 -28.83 -27.21
CA LYS A 183 -7.11 -29.31 -28.09
C LYS A 183 -6.60 -30.41 -28.99
#